data_AF-A0A5N5QXH8-F1
#
_entry.id   AF-A0A5N5QXH8-F1
#
_cell.length_a   1.000
_cell.length_b   1.000
_cell.length_c   1.000
_cell.angle_alpha   90.00
_cell.angle_beta   90.00
_cell.angle_gamma   90.00
#
_symmetry.space_group_name_H-M   'P 1'
#
loop_
_entity.id
_entity.type
_entity.pdbx_description
1 polymer ?
#
loop_
_entity_poly.entity_id
_entity_poly.type
_entity_poly.pdbx_seq_one_letter_code
_entity_poly.pdbx_strand_id
1 'polypeptide(L)'
;MARLQIHESAKVGSLTPQQITQLTAFVSSPSTAPPPPMTPLAPPSFVPSATTPPLKYRTVEEGSGRTDRLANIKLESELLREMQENIAHHRLVGSYKGRRHSMGYPVRGQNTRTNAQTARKLNRVERKR
;
A
#
# COMPACT_ATOMS: atom_id res chain seq x y z
N MET A 1 -2.29 6.69 12.51
CA MET A 1 -0.95 6.03 12.59
C MET A 1 -0.73 5.21 13.89
N ALA A 2 -1.80 4.76 14.56
CA ALA A 2 -1.74 4.16 15.88
C ALA A 2 -0.84 2.93 16.03
N ARG A 3 -0.67 2.13 14.96
CA ARG A 3 0.18 0.93 14.94
C ARG A 3 1.66 1.21 15.22
N LEU A 4 2.16 2.36 14.77
CA LEU A 4 3.56 2.77 14.94
C LEU A 4 3.70 3.91 15.97
N GLN A 5 2.63 4.22 16.70
CA GLN A 5 2.59 5.32 17.68
C GLN A 5 3.02 6.68 17.10
N ILE A 6 2.84 6.89 15.79
CA ILE A 6 3.13 8.17 15.15
C ILE A 6 1.87 9.04 15.19
N HIS A 7 2.04 10.32 15.55
CA HIS A 7 0.94 11.28 15.55
C HIS A 7 0.51 11.63 14.10
N GLU A 8 -0.78 11.78 13.85
CA GLU A 8 -1.30 11.95 12.48
C GLU A 8 -0.93 13.29 11.82
N SER A 9 -0.63 14.32 12.62
CA SER A 9 -0.13 15.61 12.12
C SER A 9 1.41 15.71 12.10
N ALA A 10 2.14 14.66 12.49
CA ALA A 10 3.60 14.69 12.45
C ALA A 10 4.09 14.78 11.01
N LYS A 11 5.06 15.66 10.74
CA LYS A 11 5.68 15.77 9.42
C LYS A 11 6.68 14.64 9.24
N VAL A 12 6.89 14.19 7.99
CA VAL A 12 7.90 13.15 7.69
C VAL A 12 9.30 13.55 8.19
N GLY A 13 9.64 14.85 8.08
CA GLY A 13 10.92 15.37 8.56
C GLY A 13 11.10 15.40 10.08
N SER A 14 10.03 15.24 10.87
CA SER A 14 10.11 15.18 12.34
C SER A 14 10.13 13.75 12.88
N LEU A 15 10.20 12.73 12.01
CA LEU A 15 10.22 11.32 12.41
C LEU A 15 11.63 10.87 12.78
N THR A 16 11.72 9.99 13.78
CA THR A 16 12.99 9.37 14.14
C THR A 16 13.41 8.33 13.08
N PRO A 17 14.71 8.06 12.92
CA PRO A 17 15.17 7.00 12.00
C PRO A 17 14.54 5.64 12.29
N GLN A 18 14.32 5.30 13.57
CA GLN A 18 13.64 4.07 13.96
C GLN A 18 12.19 4.02 13.47
N GLN A 19 11.44 5.13 13.60
CA GLN A 19 10.07 5.22 13.08
C GLN A 19 10.03 5.07 11.56
N ILE A 20 11.01 5.64 10.85
CA ILE A 20 11.15 5.48 9.40
C ILE A 20 11.42 4.02 9.05
N THR A 21 12.36 3.36 9.73
CA THR A 21 12.64 1.93 9.50
C THR A 21 11.42 1.06 9.76
N GLN A 22 10.65 1.34 10.82
CA GLN A 22 9.42 0.62 11.12
C GLN A 22 8.35 0.85 10.04
N LEU A 23 8.20 2.07 9.53
CA LEU A 23 7.32 2.38 8.41
C LEU A 23 7.74 1.63 7.14
N THR A 24 9.02 1.65 6.79
CA THR A 24 9.56 0.93 5.63
C THR A 24 9.36 -0.57 5.77
N ALA A 25 9.64 -1.14 6.95
CA ALA A 25 9.44 -2.55 7.23
C ALA A 25 7.95 -2.93 7.10
N PHE A 26 7.05 -2.13 7.67
CA PHE A 26 5.61 -2.35 7.58
C PHE A 26 5.09 -2.28 6.15
N VAL A 27 5.54 -1.30 5.37
CA VAL A 27 5.23 -1.18 3.95
C VAL A 27 5.76 -2.43 3.22
N SER A 28 7.02 -2.82 3.41
CA SER A 28 7.57 -4.01 2.75
C SER A 28 6.93 -5.35 3.14
N SER A 29 6.38 -5.46 4.35
CA SER A 29 5.85 -6.71 4.90
C SER A 29 4.80 -6.43 5.98
N PRO A 30 3.55 -6.08 5.59
CA PRO A 30 2.53 -5.60 6.53
C PRO A 30 2.07 -6.69 7.51
N SER A 31 2.12 -7.96 7.09
CA SER A 31 1.79 -9.10 7.94
C SER A 31 2.80 -9.36 9.07
N THR A 32 4.03 -8.83 8.97
CA THR A 32 5.10 -9.03 9.98
C THR A 32 5.05 -7.98 11.09
N ALA A 33 4.36 -6.84 10.89
CA ALA A 33 4.32 -5.81 11.91
C ALA A 33 3.52 -6.26 13.14
N PRO A 34 3.84 -5.77 14.35
CA PRO A 34 3.05 -6.01 15.55
C PRO A 34 1.66 -5.35 15.45
N PRO A 35 0.60 -5.98 15.99
CA PRO A 35 -0.76 -5.39 15.99
C PRO A 35 -0.77 -4.04 16.71
N PRO A 36 -1.65 -3.11 16.32
CA PRO A 36 -1.68 -1.79 16.93
C PRO A 36 -2.00 -1.89 18.42
N PRO A 37 -1.24 -1.22 19.30
CA PRO A 37 -1.57 -1.17 20.71
C PRO A 37 -2.92 -0.49 20.92
N MET A 38 -3.76 -1.02 21.81
CA MET A 38 -5.10 -0.47 22.11
C MET A 38 -5.06 0.80 22.98
N THR A 39 -3.88 1.34 23.29
CA THR A 39 -3.72 2.54 24.13
C THR A 39 -3.99 3.82 23.33
N PRO A 40 -4.68 4.82 23.90
CA PRO A 40 -4.82 6.13 23.25
C PRO A 40 -3.43 6.75 23.05
N LEU A 41 -3.16 7.30 21.86
CA LEU A 41 -1.90 7.98 21.59
C LEU A 41 -1.82 9.24 22.45
N ALA A 42 -0.65 9.49 23.02
CA ALA A 42 -0.36 10.73 23.72
C ALA A 42 -0.48 11.92 22.74
N PRO A 43 -1.04 13.06 23.16
CA PRO A 43 -1.11 14.25 22.32
C PRO A 43 0.30 14.76 21.97
N PRO A 44 0.48 15.52 20.87
CA PRO A 44 1.80 15.96 20.41
C PRO A 44 2.49 16.95 21.37
N SER A 45 1.73 17.52 22.32
CA SER A 45 2.21 18.36 23.42
C SER A 45 2.52 17.57 24.70
N PHE A 46 2.41 16.24 24.68
CA PHE A 46 2.68 15.41 25.85
C PHE A 46 4.16 15.43 26.19
N VAL A 47 4.48 15.93 27.38
CA VAL A 47 5.81 15.87 27.98
C VAL A 47 5.79 14.75 29.03
N PRO A 48 6.62 13.69 28.91
CA PRO A 48 6.63 12.62 29.88
C PRO A 48 7.11 13.17 31.24
N SER A 49 6.24 13.15 32.25
CA SER A 49 6.60 13.51 33.62
C SER A 49 7.32 12.33 34.28
N ALA A 50 8.57 12.55 34.72
CA ALA A 50 9.47 11.55 35.30
C ALA A 50 8.93 10.83 36.56
N THR A 51 7.87 11.35 37.18
CA THR A 51 7.28 10.81 38.43
C THR A 51 5.98 10.03 38.19
N THR A 52 5.57 9.82 36.94
CA THR A 52 4.32 9.09 36.68
C THR A 52 4.54 7.59 36.92
N PRO A 53 3.90 6.96 37.92
CA PRO A 53 4.00 5.50 38.07
C PRO A 53 3.49 4.83 36.79
N PRO A 54 4.08 3.69 36.38
CA PRO A 54 3.65 3.00 35.17
C PRO A 54 2.16 2.69 35.28
N LEU A 55 1.37 3.19 34.34
CA LEU A 55 -0.06 2.89 34.26
C LEU A 55 -0.22 1.37 34.18
N LYS A 56 -1.03 0.80 35.08
CA LYS A 56 -1.44 -0.61 35.00
C LYS A 56 -2.21 -0.78 33.70
N TYR A 57 -1.60 -1.43 32.72
CA TYR A 57 -2.25 -1.72 31.44
C TYR A 57 -3.40 -2.71 31.70
N ARG A 58 -4.60 -2.36 31.24
CA ARG A 58 -5.72 -3.28 31.21
C ARG A 58 -5.49 -4.22 30.02
N THR A 59 -5.17 -5.49 30.27
CA THR A 59 -5.30 -6.54 29.26
C THR A 59 -6.80 -6.69 28.99
N VAL A 60 -7.31 -5.93 28.03
CA VAL A 60 -8.64 -6.19 27.48
C VAL A 60 -8.53 -7.48 26.69
N GLU A 61 -9.15 -8.53 27.23
CA GLU A 61 -9.45 -9.79 26.55
C GLU A 61 -9.96 -9.51 25.13
N GLU A 62 -9.52 -10.35 24.20
CA GLU A 62 -9.67 -10.25 22.74
C GLU A 62 -11.09 -9.88 22.30
N GLY A 63 -11.35 -8.58 22.22
CA GLY A 63 -12.67 -8.03 21.90
C GLY A 63 -12.66 -7.35 20.53
N SER A 64 -12.89 -8.13 19.48
CA SER A 64 -13.57 -7.75 18.23
C SER A 64 -13.17 -6.44 17.52
N GLY A 65 -12.63 -6.59 16.30
CA GLY A 65 -13.31 -5.91 15.18
C GLY A 65 -12.61 -4.73 14.47
N ARG A 66 -11.29 -4.73 14.34
CA ARG A 66 -10.65 -4.03 13.21
C ARG A 66 -9.75 -4.98 12.45
N THR A 67 -10.30 -5.62 11.42
CA THR A 67 -9.47 -6.21 10.36
C THR A 67 -8.53 -5.13 9.87
N ASP A 68 -7.22 -5.35 10.02
CA ASP A 68 -6.24 -4.37 9.59
C ASP A 68 -6.35 -4.20 8.07
N ARG A 69 -6.90 -3.06 7.64
CA ARG A 69 -7.11 -2.76 6.21
C ARG A 69 -5.80 -2.70 5.45
N LEU A 70 -4.70 -2.47 6.14
CA LEU A 70 -3.37 -2.34 5.57
C LEU A 70 -2.66 -3.68 5.41
N ALA A 71 -3.15 -4.75 6.07
CA ALA A 71 -2.51 -6.08 6.02
C ALA A 71 -2.49 -6.70 4.62
N ASN A 72 -3.47 -6.39 3.78
CA ASN A 72 -3.64 -7.01 2.45
C ASN A 72 -3.38 -6.02 1.29
N ILE A 73 -2.74 -4.88 1.55
CA ILE A 73 -2.48 -3.90 0.49
C ILE A 73 -1.25 -4.33 -0.30
N LYS A 74 -1.45 -4.52 -1.60
CA LYS A 74 -0.35 -4.70 -2.56
C LYS A 74 0.25 -3.34 -2.89
N LEU A 75 1.57 -3.25 -2.78
CA LEU A 75 2.29 -2.01 -3.02
C LEU A 75 2.88 -1.95 -4.42
N GLU A 76 3.42 -0.79 -4.77
CA GLU A 76 3.84 -0.43 -6.13
C GLU A 76 4.56 -1.55 -6.89
N SER A 77 5.62 -2.14 -6.33
CA SER A 77 6.38 -3.20 -6.99
C SER A 77 5.57 -4.49 -7.17
N GLU A 78 4.87 -4.93 -6.14
CA GLU A 78 4.06 -6.14 -6.16
C GLU A 78 2.85 -5.99 -7.10
N LEU A 79 2.17 -4.85 -7.04
CA LEU A 79 1.03 -4.52 -7.90
C LEU A 79 1.47 -4.43 -9.37
N LEU A 80 2.63 -3.85 -9.64
CA LEU A 80 3.20 -3.81 -11.00
C LEU A 80 3.52 -5.22 -11.50
N ARG A 81 4.12 -6.07 -10.66
CA ARG A 81 4.43 -7.46 -11.01
C ARG A 81 3.16 -8.25 -11.31
N GLU A 82 2.17 -8.16 -10.44
CA GLU A 82 0.86 -8.82 -10.63
C GLU A 82 0.18 -8.32 -11.91
N MET A 83 0.19 -7.02 -12.17
CA MET A 83 -0.39 -6.46 -13.40
C MET A 83 0.32 -7.02 -14.64
N GLN A 84 1.66 -7.10 -14.62
CA GLN A 84 2.45 -7.66 -15.72
C GLN A 84 2.16 -9.16 -15.90
N GLU A 85 2.11 -9.93 -14.82
CA GLU A 85 1.75 -11.35 -14.81
C GLU A 85 0.36 -11.57 -15.40
N ASN A 86 -0.63 -10.78 -14.99
CA ASN A 86 -1.98 -10.85 -15.53
C ASN A 86 -2.03 -10.55 -17.03
N ILE A 87 -1.30 -9.54 -17.51
CA ILE A 87 -1.20 -9.22 -18.94
C ILE A 87 -0.50 -10.36 -19.70
N ALA A 88 0.58 -10.91 -19.15
CA ALA A 88 1.31 -12.03 -19.73
C ALA A 88 0.43 -13.27 -19.83
N HIS A 89 -0.32 -13.59 -18.78
CA HIS A 89 -1.29 -14.68 -18.77
C HIS A 89 -2.38 -14.48 -19.84
N HIS A 90 -2.95 -13.28 -19.94
CA HIS A 90 -3.94 -12.99 -20.99
C HIS A 90 -3.39 -13.14 -22.41
N ARG A 91 -2.11 -12.82 -22.63
CA ARG A 91 -1.40 -13.03 -23.90
C ARG A 91 -1.18 -14.52 -24.17
N LEU A 92 -0.72 -15.27 -23.18
CA LEU A 92 -0.48 -16.72 -23.27
C LEU A 92 -1.75 -17.49 -23.62
N VAL A 93 -2.85 -17.19 -22.94
CA VAL A 93 -4.16 -17.81 -23.18
C VAL A 93 -4.74 -17.43 -24.55
N GLY A 94 -4.25 -16.38 -25.20
CA GLY A 94 -4.76 -15.93 -26.51
C GLY A 94 -6.12 -15.19 -26.44
N SER A 95 -6.52 -14.76 -25.24
CA SER A 95 -7.77 -14.01 -25.03
C SER A 95 -7.84 -12.73 -25.89
N TYR A 96 -9.04 -12.21 -26.14
CA TYR A 96 -9.21 -10.93 -26.85
C TYR A 96 -8.39 -9.80 -26.18
N LYS A 97 -8.43 -9.73 -24.84
CA LYS A 97 -7.64 -8.75 -24.06
C LYS A 97 -6.14 -8.92 -24.33
N GLY A 98 -5.64 -10.16 -24.32
CA GLY A 98 -4.24 -10.48 -24.63
C GLY A 98 -3.80 -9.99 -26.01
N ARG A 99 -4.58 -10.29 -27.05
CA ARG A 99 -4.32 -9.81 -28.41
C ARG A 99 -4.33 -8.29 -28.52
N ARG A 100 -5.24 -7.60 -27.82
CA ARG A 100 -5.27 -6.13 -27.80
C ARG A 100 -4.06 -5.55 -27.06
N HIS A 101 -3.65 -6.15 -25.94
CA HIS A 101 -2.45 -5.79 -25.20
C HIS A 101 -1.15 -6.04 -25.96
N SER A 102 -1.06 -7.08 -26.81
CA SER A 102 0.12 -7.32 -27.64
C SER A 102 0.21 -6.31 -28.79
N MET A 103 -0.93 -5.93 -29.36
CA MET A 103 -1.00 -4.94 -30.44
C MET A 103 -0.92 -3.49 -29.96
N GLY A 104 -1.03 -3.21 -28.66
CA GLY A 104 -1.04 -1.85 -28.10
C GLY A 104 -2.36 -1.10 -28.30
N TYR A 105 -3.47 -1.83 -28.49
CA TYR A 105 -4.80 -1.26 -28.68
C TYR A 105 -5.58 -1.18 -27.37
N PRO A 106 -6.53 -0.23 -27.23
CA PRO A 106 -7.40 -0.17 -26.07
C PRO A 106 -8.27 -1.43 -25.94
N VAL A 107 -8.51 -1.87 -24.71
CA VAL A 107 -9.11 -3.20 -24.44
C VAL A 107 -10.62 -3.15 -24.18
N ARG A 108 -11.14 -2.01 -23.71
CA ARG A 108 -12.54 -1.84 -23.26
C ARG A 108 -13.54 -1.49 -24.39
N GLY A 109 -13.33 -1.98 -25.61
CA GLY A 109 -14.24 -1.73 -26.73
C GLY A 109 -14.19 -0.32 -27.32
N GLN A 110 -13.14 0.45 -27.03
CA GLN A 110 -12.95 1.79 -27.60
C GLN A 110 -12.66 1.69 -29.12
N ASN A 111 -13.15 2.69 -29.88
CA ASN A 111 -12.99 2.74 -31.33
C ASN A 111 -11.51 2.91 -31.72
N THR A 112 -11.03 2.05 -32.63
CA THR A 112 -9.65 2.07 -33.14
C THR A 112 -9.54 2.51 -34.60
N ARG A 113 -10.63 2.94 -35.25
CA ARG A 113 -10.59 3.37 -36.65
C ARG A 113 -9.72 4.60 -36.87
N THR A 114 -9.81 5.60 -35.99
CA THR A 114 -9.07 6.87 -36.09
C THR A 114 -7.88 6.93 -35.11
N ASN A 115 -8.06 6.44 -33.88
CA ASN A 115 -7.10 6.66 -32.79
C ASN A 115 -6.09 5.52 -32.59
N ALA A 116 -6.07 4.53 -33.48
CA ALA A 116 -5.21 3.35 -33.36
C ALA A 116 -3.72 3.69 -33.29
N GLN A 117 -3.23 4.61 -34.13
CA GLN A 117 -1.80 4.93 -34.17
C GLN A 117 -1.31 5.55 -32.85
N THR A 118 -2.06 6.53 -32.34
CA THR A 118 -1.75 7.19 -31.06
C THR A 118 -1.82 6.19 -29.90
N ALA A 119 -2.84 5.34 -29.87
CA ALA A 119 -2.96 4.27 -28.87
C ALA A 119 -1.73 3.34 -28.90
N ARG A 120 -1.30 2.86 -30.07
CA ARG A 120 -0.11 1.99 -30.19
C ARG A 120 1.15 2.67 -29.65
N LYS A 121 1.30 3.98 -29.88
CA LYS A 121 2.45 4.74 -29.37
C LYS A 121 2.43 4.88 -27.86
N LEU A 122 1.26 5.20 -27.27
CA LEU A 122 1.12 5.58 -25.86
C LEU A 122 0.79 4.42 -24.90
N ASN A 123 0.20 3.33 -25.39
CA ASN A 123 -0.25 2.19 -24.58
C ASN A 123 0.82 1.09 -24.56
N ARG A 124 1.98 1.41 -23.99
CA ARG A 124 3.06 0.45 -23.74
C ARG A 124 2.93 -0.08 -22.31
N VAL A 125 3.18 -1.38 -22.13
CA VAL A 125 3.16 -2.02 -20.81
C VAL A 125 4.26 -1.44 -19.92
N GLU A 126 5.45 -1.22 -20.49
CA GLU A 126 6.52 -0.49 -19.84
C GLU A 126 6.52 0.97 -20.32
N ARG A 127 5.84 1.84 -19.58
CA ARG A 127 6.09 3.27 -19.69
C ARG A 127 7.39 3.57 -18.96
N LYS A 128 8.46 3.87 -19.70
CA LYS A 128 9.57 4.65 -19.13
C LYS A 128 8.97 5.98 -18.65
N ARG A 129 8.96 6.18 -17.35
CA ARG A 129 8.64 7.47 -16.72
C ARG A 129 9.77 8.45 -16.98
#